data_AF-A0A956KJX0-F1
#
_entry.id   AF-A0A956KJX0-F1
#
_cell.length_a   1.000
_cell.length_b   1.000
_cell.length_c   1.000
_cell.angle_alpha   90.00
_cell.angle_beta   90.00
_cell.angle_gamma   90.00
#
_symmetry.space_group_name_H-M   'P 1'
#
loop_
_entity.id
_entity.type
_entity.pdbx_description
1 polymer ?
#
loop_
_entity_poly.entity_id
_entity_poly.type
_entity_poly.pdbx_seq_one_letter_code
_entity_poly.pdbx_strand_id
1 'polypeptide(L)'
;MRSRHLTLAALSWSAHQLVMRFRFDELEFSTVCWYPDTDLSELEARFGHAFVERLFVHVALFEINKIASLRPRTLSLGAYAHHRSPALERLWTTIFHKVWAQWRYENQLPHEPAPRWIDEGPVSAHAGPVRRDRQAEEVLAFCGGGKDSLVSMKLLERAGIPFASLVYAASIYGQAGPQFALIDGLLDRGAARRRHRQIVLDDFFDAPVLSLYGEELGVSTITA
;
A
#
# COMPACT_ATOMS: atom_id res chain seq x y z
N MET A 1 -4.66 27.80 12.74
CA MET A 1 -3.89 26.64 12.26
C MET A 1 -4.88 25.62 11.74
N ARG A 2 -4.80 25.20 10.47
CA ARG A 2 -5.66 24.14 9.93
C ARG A 2 -5.49 22.84 10.72
N SER A 3 -6.55 22.05 10.80
CA SER A 3 -6.62 20.83 11.61
C SER A 3 -5.65 19.72 11.15
N ARG A 4 -5.11 19.77 9.92
CA ARG A 4 -4.15 18.80 9.34
C ARG A 4 -4.52 17.36 9.70
N HIS A 5 -5.79 17.03 9.46
CA HIS A 5 -6.38 15.75 9.83
C HIS A 5 -6.42 14.80 8.64
N LEU A 6 -5.78 13.64 8.77
CA LEU A 6 -5.79 12.59 7.76
C LEU A 6 -6.77 11.49 8.19
N THR A 7 -7.64 11.05 7.28
CA THR A 7 -8.65 10.04 7.56
C THR A 7 -8.68 8.98 6.46
N LEU A 8 -8.77 7.70 6.85
CA LEU A 8 -9.27 6.65 5.96
C LEU A 8 -10.79 6.79 5.88
N ALA A 9 -11.28 7.36 4.79
CA ALA A 9 -12.69 7.74 4.65
C ALA A 9 -13.57 6.57 4.21
N ALA A 10 -13.10 5.73 3.29
CA ALA A 10 -13.86 4.57 2.84
C ALA A 10 -12.97 3.49 2.21
N LEU A 11 -13.41 2.25 2.37
CA LEU A 11 -12.96 1.06 1.65
C LEU A 11 -14.16 0.44 0.94
N SER A 12 -13.97 0.08 -0.32
CA SER A 12 -14.95 -0.72 -1.07
C SER A 12 -14.21 -1.62 -2.04
N TRP A 13 -14.68 -2.85 -2.22
CA TRP A 13 -14.08 -3.79 -3.16
C TRP A 13 -15.15 -4.52 -3.97
N SER A 14 -14.74 -4.99 -5.14
CA SER A 14 -15.44 -5.94 -6.00
C SER A 14 -14.49 -7.09 -6.35
N ALA A 15 -14.90 -8.00 -7.23
CA ALA A 15 -14.09 -9.16 -7.61
C ALA A 15 -12.63 -8.81 -7.95
N HIS A 16 -12.35 -7.75 -8.73
CA HIS A 16 -10.98 -7.46 -9.17
C HIS A 16 -10.47 -6.08 -8.77
N GLN A 17 -11.18 -5.38 -7.90
CA GLN A 17 -10.91 -3.98 -7.60
C GLN A 17 -11.05 -3.70 -6.11
N LEU A 18 -10.04 -3.05 -5.53
CA LEU A 18 -10.08 -2.42 -4.22
C LEU A 18 -9.97 -0.91 -4.39
N VAL A 19 -10.96 -0.18 -3.89
CA VAL A 19 -10.99 1.29 -3.88
C VAL A 19 -10.82 1.76 -2.44
N MET A 20 -9.85 2.66 -2.25
CA MET A 20 -9.51 3.28 -0.98
C MET A 20 -9.68 4.78 -1.13
N ARG A 21 -10.44 5.41 -0.24
CA ARG A 21 -10.63 6.85 -0.21
C ARG A 21 -10.07 7.44 1.06
N PHE A 22 -9.39 8.55 0.92
CA PHE A 22 -8.71 9.25 1.99
C PHE A 22 -9.14 10.71 2.00
N ARG A 23 -9.11 11.31 3.19
CA ARG A 23 -9.35 12.75 3.35
C ARG A 23 -8.20 13.38 4.09
N PHE A 24 -7.76 14.54 3.62
CA PHE A 24 -6.82 15.41 4.33
C PHE A 24 -7.48 16.78 4.50
N ASP A 25 -7.98 17.05 5.70
CA ASP A 25 -8.91 18.16 5.97
C ASP A 25 -10.09 18.15 4.96
N GLU A 26 -10.15 19.15 4.07
CA GLU A 26 -11.20 19.29 3.05
C GLU A 26 -10.87 18.59 1.72
N LEU A 27 -9.63 18.12 1.55
CA LEU A 27 -9.17 17.45 0.33
C LEU A 27 -9.54 15.98 0.37
N GLU A 28 -9.90 15.42 -0.78
CA GLU A 28 -10.16 13.99 -0.96
C GLU A 28 -9.19 13.41 -1.99
N PHE A 29 -8.73 12.20 -1.71
CA PHE A 29 -7.84 11.43 -2.58
C PHE A 29 -8.31 9.99 -2.65
N SER A 30 -7.92 9.29 -3.70
CA SER A 30 -8.23 7.89 -3.88
C SER A 30 -7.07 7.09 -4.44
N THR A 31 -6.98 5.85 -3.97
CA THR A 31 -6.15 4.81 -4.58
C THR A 31 -7.06 3.68 -5.01
N VAL A 32 -6.88 3.21 -6.24
CA VAL A 32 -7.58 2.06 -6.79
C VAL A 32 -6.56 1.00 -7.16
N CYS A 33 -6.63 -0.15 -6.49
CA CYS A 33 -5.85 -1.34 -6.80
C CYS A 33 -6.71 -2.30 -7.64
N TRP A 34 -6.21 -2.68 -8.81
CA TRP A 34 -6.77 -3.76 -9.62
C TRP A 34 -5.93 -5.02 -9.50
N TYR A 35 -6.59 -6.15 -9.37
CA TYR A 35 -5.99 -7.49 -9.36
C TYR A 35 -6.62 -8.33 -10.48
N PRO A 36 -6.08 -8.27 -11.72
CA PRO A 36 -6.72 -8.87 -12.90
C PRO A 36 -6.93 -10.38 -12.83
N ASP A 37 -6.19 -11.07 -11.97
CA ASP A 37 -6.18 -12.54 -11.84
C ASP A 37 -6.54 -13.02 -10.42
N THR A 38 -7.01 -12.12 -9.55
CA THR A 38 -7.43 -12.46 -8.18
C THR A 38 -8.87 -11.99 -7.95
N ASP A 39 -9.74 -12.90 -7.50
CA ASP A 39 -11.11 -12.59 -7.09
C ASP A 39 -11.18 -12.29 -5.59
N LEU A 40 -11.38 -11.02 -5.23
CA LEU A 40 -11.50 -10.54 -3.87
C LEU A 40 -12.86 -10.90 -3.23
N SER A 41 -13.91 -11.11 -4.05
CA SER A 41 -15.21 -11.58 -3.57
C SER A 41 -15.13 -13.06 -3.20
N GLU A 42 -14.38 -13.87 -3.96
CA GLU A 42 -14.07 -15.26 -3.58
C GLU A 42 -13.25 -15.29 -2.28
N LEU A 43 -12.25 -14.41 -2.16
CA LEU A 43 -11.43 -14.29 -0.95
C LEU A 43 -12.29 -13.99 0.29
N GLU A 44 -13.25 -13.07 0.17
CA GLU A 44 -14.19 -12.73 1.23
C GLU A 44 -15.13 -13.89 1.57
N ALA A 45 -15.70 -14.56 0.56
CA ALA A 45 -16.55 -15.71 0.77
C ALA A 45 -15.81 -16.82 1.54
N ARG A 46 -14.50 -16.94 1.31
CA ARG A 46 -13.65 -17.98 1.90
C ARG A 46 -13.17 -17.68 3.31
N PHE A 47 -12.79 -16.43 3.60
CA PHE A 47 -12.17 -16.06 4.87
C PHE A 47 -13.04 -15.17 5.76
N GLY A 48 -14.19 -14.73 5.25
CA GLY A 48 -15.14 -13.88 5.94
C GLY A 48 -14.80 -12.38 5.83
N HIS A 49 -15.86 -11.58 5.82
CA HIS A 49 -15.80 -10.11 5.69
C HIS A 49 -14.84 -9.46 6.68
N ALA A 50 -14.92 -9.81 7.97
CA ALA A 50 -14.09 -9.19 9.01
C ALA A 50 -12.58 -9.40 8.80
N PHE A 51 -12.17 -10.52 8.20
CA PHE A 51 -10.76 -10.76 7.87
C PHE A 51 -10.33 -9.92 6.66
N VAL A 52 -11.13 -9.93 5.59
CA VAL A 52 -10.82 -9.22 4.35
C VAL A 52 -10.85 -7.70 4.56
N GLU A 53 -11.81 -7.18 5.31
CA GLU A 53 -11.84 -5.78 5.71
C GLU A 53 -10.56 -5.41 6.48
N ARG A 54 -10.14 -6.23 7.45
CA ARG A 54 -8.89 -5.99 8.18
C ARG A 54 -7.67 -5.99 7.27
N LEU A 55 -7.60 -6.93 6.32
CA LEU A 55 -6.53 -6.98 5.33
C LEU A 55 -6.49 -5.69 4.51
N PHE A 56 -7.63 -5.23 4.01
CA PHE A 56 -7.71 -4.01 3.21
C PHE A 56 -7.49 -2.73 4.01
N VAL A 57 -7.77 -2.70 5.31
CA VAL A 57 -7.31 -1.63 6.20
C VAL A 57 -5.77 -1.55 6.23
N HIS A 58 -5.06 -2.68 6.25
CA HIS A 58 -3.59 -2.66 6.21
C HIS A 58 -3.07 -2.19 4.85
N VAL A 59 -3.71 -2.61 3.75
CA VAL A 59 -3.38 -2.12 2.40
C VAL A 59 -3.60 -0.61 2.32
N ALA A 60 -4.75 -0.12 2.77
CA ALA A 60 -5.07 1.30 2.75
C ALA A 60 -4.18 2.13 3.65
N LEU A 61 -3.77 1.60 4.80
CA LEU A 61 -2.74 2.25 5.60
C LEU A 61 -1.43 2.33 4.80
N PHE A 62 -0.95 1.24 4.22
CA PHE A 62 0.26 1.31 3.40
C PHE A 62 0.18 2.43 2.34
N GLU A 63 -0.94 2.51 1.63
CA GLU A 63 -1.21 3.55 0.62
C GLU A 63 -1.35 4.96 1.20
N ILE A 64 -1.96 5.14 2.37
CA ILE A 64 -2.18 6.48 2.96
C ILE A 64 -0.86 7.15 3.38
N ASN A 65 0.25 6.40 3.49
CA ASN A 65 1.56 6.98 3.78
C ASN A 65 1.94 8.07 2.77
N LYS A 66 1.60 7.92 1.49
CA LYS A 66 1.87 8.96 0.48
C LYS A 66 1.26 10.30 0.83
N ILE A 67 0.03 10.30 1.33
CA ILE A 67 -0.69 11.50 1.74
C ILE A 67 -0.10 12.05 3.05
N ALA A 68 0.53 11.20 3.87
CA ALA A 68 1.26 11.65 5.05
C ALA A 68 2.46 12.55 4.70
N SER A 69 2.90 12.62 3.43
CA SER A 69 3.83 13.65 2.94
C SER A 69 3.32 15.08 3.16
N LEU A 70 2.01 15.29 3.28
CA LEU A 70 1.39 16.58 3.60
C LEU A 70 1.49 16.97 5.09
N ARG A 71 2.25 16.22 5.89
CA ARG A 71 2.47 16.46 7.34
C ARG A 71 1.17 16.56 8.16
N PRO A 72 0.29 15.54 8.11
CA PRO A 72 -0.84 15.49 9.01
C PRO A 72 -0.38 15.46 10.46
N ARG A 73 -1.12 16.16 11.32
CA ARG A 73 -0.92 16.10 12.78
C ARG A 73 -1.61 14.88 13.37
N THR A 74 -2.69 14.45 12.74
CA THR A 74 -3.54 13.39 13.25
C THR A 74 -3.95 12.42 12.15
N LEU A 75 -4.17 11.17 12.54
CA LEU A 75 -4.66 10.09 11.68
C LEU A 75 -5.89 9.44 12.33
N SER A 76 -6.92 9.22 11.52
CA SER A 76 -8.13 8.49 11.90
C SER A 76 -8.42 7.36 10.89
N LEU A 77 -8.84 6.21 11.40
CA LEU A 77 -9.41 5.10 10.64
C LEU A 77 -10.91 5.26 10.40
N GLY A 78 -11.55 6.28 10.98
CA GLY A 78 -12.98 6.53 10.85
C GLY A 78 -13.82 5.31 11.22
N ALA A 79 -14.64 4.85 10.28
CA ALA A 79 -15.49 3.66 10.43
C ALA A 79 -14.71 2.35 10.70
N TYR A 80 -13.39 2.35 10.46
CA TYR A 80 -12.51 1.18 10.62
C TYR A 80 -11.71 1.19 11.94
N ALA A 81 -12.05 2.08 12.88
CA ALA A 81 -11.36 2.23 14.16
C ALA A 81 -11.27 0.93 14.99
N HIS A 82 -12.20 -0.01 14.81
CA HIS A 82 -12.17 -1.32 15.48
C HIS A 82 -11.00 -2.21 15.07
N HIS A 83 -10.33 -1.91 13.95
CA HIS A 83 -9.11 -2.61 13.53
C HIS A 83 -7.83 -2.04 14.16
N ARG A 84 -7.93 -0.90 14.85
CA ARG A 84 -6.79 -0.28 15.53
C ARG A 84 -6.28 -1.21 16.64
N SER A 85 -4.96 -1.39 16.70
CA SER A 85 -4.30 -2.14 17.77
C SER A 85 -2.91 -1.57 18.07
N PRO A 86 -2.35 -1.81 19.27
CA PRO A 86 -1.00 -1.38 19.59
C PRO A 86 0.07 -1.95 18.63
N ALA A 87 -0.15 -3.14 18.09
CA ALA A 87 0.76 -3.73 17.10
C ALA A 87 0.71 -2.99 15.77
N LEU A 88 -0.49 -2.63 15.30
CA LEU A 88 -0.69 -1.83 14.10
C LEU A 88 -0.05 -0.45 14.23
N GLU A 89 -0.23 0.22 15.37
CA GLU A 89 0.36 1.55 15.61
C GLU A 89 1.88 1.52 15.62
N ARG A 90 2.48 0.48 16.22
CA ARG A 90 3.94 0.28 16.18
C ARG A 90 4.43 0.02 14.76
N LEU A 91 3.74 -0.81 14.00
CA LEU A 91 4.08 -1.10 12.60
C LEU A 91 4.01 0.17 11.76
N TRP A 92 2.91 0.92 11.87
CA TRP A 92 2.70 2.19 11.19
C TRP A 92 3.82 3.18 11.47
N THR A 93 4.08 3.41 12.76
CA THR A 93 5.13 4.32 13.22
C THR A 93 6.50 3.89 12.70
N THR A 94 6.76 2.58 12.63
CA THR A 94 8.01 2.03 12.08
C THR A 94 8.10 2.29 10.58
N ILE A 95 7.03 2.07 9.81
CA ILE A 95 7.00 2.33 8.37
C ILE A 95 7.25 3.82 8.10
N PHE A 96 6.52 4.71 8.77
CA PHE A 96 6.69 6.15 8.62
C PHE A 96 8.12 6.59 8.94
N HIS A 97 8.73 6.08 10.01
CA HIS A 97 10.10 6.47 10.35
C HIS A 97 11.18 5.80 9.49
N LYS A 98 10.99 4.58 9.01
CA LYS A 98 12.06 3.81 8.35
C LYS A 98 11.95 3.78 6.84
N VAL A 99 10.76 3.56 6.30
CA VAL A 99 10.51 3.54 4.85
C VAL A 99 10.49 4.97 4.33
N TRP A 100 9.81 5.85 5.06
CA TRP A 100 9.59 7.26 4.69
C TRP A 100 10.71 8.21 5.14
N ALA A 101 11.90 7.66 5.39
CA ALA A 101 13.07 8.44 5.78
C ALA A 101 13.57 9.37 4.64
N GLN A 102 13.43 8.93 3.39
CA GLN A 102 13.82 9.73 2.22
C GLN A 102 13.00 11.03 2.15
N TRP A 103 11.68 10.93 2.24
CA TRP A 103 10.79 12.11 2.24
C TRP A 103 11.20 13.14 3.32
N ARG A 104 11.46 12.68 4.55
CA ARG A 104 11.93 13.56 5.64
C ARG A 104 13.26 14.23 5.32
N TYR A 105 14.18 13.50 4.71
CA TYR A 105 15.47 14.06 4.30
C TYR A 105 15.31 15.13 3.22
N GLU A 106 14.56 14.84 2.16
CA GLU A 106 14.31 15.75 1.04
C GLU A 106 13.62 17.05 1.47
N ASN A 107 12.77 16.98 2.50
CA ASN A 107 12.04 18.13 3.03
C ASN A 107 12.75 18.83 4.21
N GLN A 108 13.97 18.41 4.58
CA GLN A 108 14.71 18.96 5.74
C GLN A 108 13.96 18.81 7.08
N LEU A 109 13.25 17.70 7.24
CA LEU A 109 12.40 17.38 8.39
C LEU A 109 12.87 16.11 9.13
N PRO A 110 14.14 16.04 9.61
CA PRO A 110 14.71 14.82 10.17
C PRO A 110 13.97 14.28 11.40
N HIS A 111 13.25 15.15 12.11
CA HIS A 111 12.55 14.85 13.35
C HIS A 111 11.02 14.94 13.24
N GLU A 112 10.45 15.01 12.02
CA GLU A 112 8.99 15.01 11.88
C GLU A 112 8.41 13.69 12.43
N PRO A 113 7.50 13.76 13.42
CA PRO A 113 6.89 12.58 13.98
C PRO A 113 5.83 11.99 13.03
N ALA A 114 5.53 10.71 13.21
CA ALA A 114 4.33 10.13 12.61
C ALA A 114 3.06 10.86 13.13
N PRO A 115 1.98 10.95 12.32
CA PRO A 115 0.71 11.51 12.76
C PRO A 115 0.14 10.78 13.98
N ARG A 116 -0.45 11.53 14.92
CA ARG A 116 -1.03 10.95 16.14
C ARG A 116 -2.38 10.32 15.83
N TRP A 117 -2.59 9.08 16.24
CA TRP A 117 -3.90 8.42 16.18
C TRP A 117 -4.91 9.13 17.07
N ILE A 118 -6.11 9.41 16.54
CA ILE A 118 -7.19 10.05 17.32
C ILE A 118 -8.38 9.14 17.57
N ASP A 119 -8.48 8.00 16.88
CA ASP A 119 -9.61 7.10 17.11
C ASP A 119 -9.54 6.50 18.50
N GLU A 120 -10.64 6.60 19.23
CA GLU A 120 -10.87 5.81 20.43
C GLU A 120 -11.30 4.41 19.98
N GLY A 121 -10.34 3.49 19.94
CA GLY A 121 -10.60 2.10 19.58
C GLY A 121 -10.48 1.21 20.82
N PRO A 122 -11.30 0.16 20.97
CA PRO A 122 -10.99 -0.86 21.95
C PRO A 122 -9.58 -1.37 21.67
N VAL A 123 -8.80 -1.62 22.71
CA VAL A 123 -7.59 -2.46 22.61
C VAL A 123 -8.10 -3.89 22.32
N SER A 124 -8.59 -4.13 21.11
CA SER A 124 -9.18 -5.42 20.74
C SER A 124 -8.08 -6.47 20.75
N ALA A 125 -8.40 -7.62 21.36
CA ALA A 125 -7.53 -8.76 21.47
C ALA A 125 -6.96 -9.12 20.08
N HIS A 126 -5.67 -9.44 20.04
CA HIS A 126 -4.99 -9.86 18.83
C HIS A 126 -5.87 -10.79 18.00
N ALA A 127 -6.19 -10.37 16.78
CA ALA A 127 -6.85 -11.26 15.85
C ALA A 127 -5.97 -12.49 15.66
N GLY A 128 -6.53 -13.66 15.96
CA GLY A 128 -5.83 -14.92 15.81
C GLY A 128 -5.35 -15.12 14.37
N PRO A 129 -4.27 -15.90 14.17
CA PRO A 129 -3.82 -16.26 12.84
C PRO A 129 -4.95 -16.96 12.08
N VAL A 130 -5.13 -16.60 10.82
CA VAL A 130 -6.04 -17.33 9.93
C VAL A 130 -5.33 -18.55 9.39
N ARG A 131 -5.98 -19.70 9.49
CA ARG A 131 -5.45 -20.95 8.96
C ARG A 131 -5.44 -20.88 7.44
N ARG A 132 -4.29 -21.21 6.84
CA ARG A 132 -4.21 -21.41 5.39
C ARG A 132 -5.06 -22.62 5.01
N ASP A 133 -5.86 -22.46 3.97
CA ASP A 133 -6.70 -23.51 3.40
C ASP A 133 -5.94 -24.50 2.50
N ARG A 134 -4.76 -24.10 2.00
CA ARG A 134 -3.85 -24.93 1.20
C ARG A 134 -2.40 -24.62 1.51
N GLN A 135 -1.54 -25.61 1.33
CA GLN A 135 -0.11 -25.34 1.25
C GLN A 135 0.22 -24.77 -0.13
N ALA A 136 1.02 -23.70 -0.15
CA ALA A 136 1.50 -23.14 -1.41
C ALA A 136 2.65 -24.01 -1.91
N GLU A 137 2.52 -24.53 -3.13
CA GLU A 137 3.58 -25.30 -3.81
C GLU A 137 4.69 -24.40 -4.37
N GLU A 138 4.50 -23.09 -4.31
CA GLU A 138 5.35 -22.07 -4.90
C GLU A 138 5.50 -20.89 -3.94
N VAL A 139 6.67 -20.24 -3.98
CA VAL A 139 6.87 -18.94 -3.34
C VAL A 139 6.40 -17.81 -4.26
N LEU A 140 5.95 -16.70 -3.69
CA LEU A 140 5.61 -15.51 -4.45
C LEU A 140 6.80 -14.54 -4.46
N ALA A 141 7.43 -14.37 -5.62
CA ALA A 141 8.53 -13.45 -5.84
C ALA A 141 8.01 -12.07 -6.27
N PHE A 142 8.22 -11.06 -5.44
CA PHE A 142 7.88 -9.68 -5.75
C PHE A 142 8.93 -9.15 -6.74
N CYS A 143 8.50 -8.83 -7.95
CA CYS A 143 9.38 -8.44 -9.05
C CYS A 143 9.12 -6.98 -9.43
N GLY A 144 10.08 -6.11 -9.14
CA GLY A 144 10.04 -4.69 -9.50
C GLY A 144 10.63 -4.38 -10.88
N GLY A 145 10.90 -5.40 -11.71
CA GLY A 145 11.43 -5.20 -13.06
C GLY A 145 12.93 -4.84 -13.14
N GLY A 146 13.62 -4.77 -12.01
CA GLY A 146 15.03 -4.39 -11.95
C GLY A 146 16.03 -5.56 -11.83
N LYS A 147 17.33 -5.21 -11.83
CA LYS A 147 18.44 -6.15 -11.65
C LYS A 147 18.32 -7.01 -10.38
N ASP A 148 17.83 -6.42 -9.28
CA ASP A 148 17.75 -7.09 -7.99
C ASP A 148 16.66 -8.17 -8.00
N SER A 149 15.55 -7.90 -8.70
CA SER A 149 14.52 -8.90 -8.97
C SER A 149 15.03 -10.03 -9.86
N LEU A 150 15.85 -9.72 -10.88
CA LEU A 150 16.47 -10.75 -11.72
C LEU A 150 17.38 -11.67 -10.92
N VAL A 151 18.27 -11.10 -10.10
CA VAL A 151 19.16 -11.88 -9.23
C VAL A 151 18.35 -12.76 -8.29
N SER A 152 17.32 -12.22 -7.66
CA SER A 152 16.44 -12.98 -6.75
C SER A 152 15.76 -14.15 -7.44
N MET A 153 15.19 -13.92 -8.63
CA MET A 153 14.58 -14.99 -9.44
C MET A 153 15.59 -16.05 -9.87
N LYS A 154 16.81 -15.64 -10.24
CA LYS A 154 17.88 -16.58 -10.63
C LYS A 154 18.39 -17.41 -9.46
N LEU A 155 18.37 -16.89 -8.25
CA LEU A 155 18.69 -17.66 -7.05
C LEU A 155 17.61 -18.73 -6.78
N LEU A 156 16.33 -18.38 -6.88
CA LEU A 156 15.22 -19.35 -6.75
C LEU A 156 15.31 -20.45 -7.81
N GLU A 157 15.54 -20.06 -9.07
CA GLU A 157 15.73 -20.99 -10.20
C GLU A 157 16.89 -21.96 -9.95
N ARG A 158 18.07 -21.45 -9.58
CA ARG A 158 19.26 -22.28 -9.31
C ARG A 158 19.07 -23.20 -8.11
N ALA A 159 18.30 -22.77 -7.11
CA ALA A 159 17.97 -23.59 -5.95
C ALA A 159 16.86 -24.63 -6.23
N GLY A 160 16.27 -24.63 -7.44
CA GLY A 160 15.15 -25.51 -7.77
C GLY A 160 13.88 -25.20 -6.98
N ILE A 161 13.73 -23.98 -6.44
CA ILE A 161 12.56 -23.56 -5.67
C ILE A 161 11.50 -23.04 -6.63
N PRO A 162 10.32 -23.66 -6.72
CA PRO A 162 9.22 -23.17 -7.55
C PRO A 162 8.73 -21.80 -7.10
N PHE A 163 8.52 -20.89 -8.07
CA PHE A 163 7.99 -19.56 -7.75
C PHE A 163 7.03 -19.02 -8.81
N ALA A 164 6.07 -18.24 -8.34
CA ALA A 164 5.30 -17.29 -9.14
C ALA A 164 5.88 -15.88 -8.96
N SER A 165 5.59 -14.98 -9.89
CA SER A 165 5.95 -13.56 -9.77
C SER A 165 4.73 -12.72 -9.45
N LEU A 166 4.89 -11.68 -8.63
CA LEU A 166 3.95 -10.57 -8.53
C LEU A 166 4.65 -9.31 -9.04
N VAL A 167 4.03 -8.67 -10.03
CA VAL A 167 4.47 -7.38 -10.59
C VAL A 167 3.38 -6.36 -10.41
N TYR A 168 3.76 -5.11 -10.15
CA TYR A 168 2.80 -4.01 -10.14
C TYR A 168 3.13 -3.00 -11.22
N ALA A 169 2.11 -2.31 -11.70
CA ALA A 169 2.22 -1.07 -12.46
C ALA A 169 1.54 0.04 -11.66
N ALA A 170 2.12 1.24 -11.65
CA ALA A 170 1.54 2.39 -10.97
C ALA A 170 1.33 3.54 -11.95
N SER A 171 0.20 4.24 -11.81
CA SER A 171 -0.18 5.40 -12.64
C SER A 171 0.88 6.52 -12.63
N ILE A 172 1.61 6.68 -11.53
CA ILE A 172 2.73 7.63 -11.41
C ILE A 172 3.85 7.38 -12.42
N TYR A 173 3.98 6.15 -12.92
CA TYR A 173 4.96 5.74 -13.93
C TYR A 173 4.33 5.65 -15.33
N GLY A 174 3.11 6.18 -15.51
CA GLY A 174 2.36 6.17 -16.76
C GLY A 174 1.43 4.97 -16.92
N GLN A 175 1.14 4.61 -18.16
CA GLN A 175 0.18 3.55 -18.48
C GLN A 175 0.68 2.15 -18.08
N ALA A 176 -0.21 1.30 -17.58
CA ALA A 176 0.16 -0.02 -17.07
C ALA A 176 0.67 -0.99 -18.16
N GLY A 177 0.11 -0.93 -19.37
CA GLY A 177 0.48 -1.81 -20.48
C GLY A 177 1.97 -1.76 -20.82
N PRO A 178 2.55 -0.58 -21.13
CA PRO A 178 3.98 -0.42 -21.36
C PRO A 178 4.85 -0.87 -20.18
N GLN A 179 4.44 -0.59 -18.94
CA GLN A 179 5.17 -1.04 -17.75
C GLN A 179 5.23 -2.56 -17.68
N PHE A 180 4.11 -3.25 -17.87
CA PHE A 180 4.08 -4.71 -17.89
C PHE A 180 4.89 -5.29 -19.05
N ALA A 181 4.86 -4.68 -20.24
CA ALA A 181 5.67 -5.14 -21.37
C ALA A 181 7.18 -5.10 -21.07
N LEU A 182 7.65 -4.06 -20.37
CA LEU A 182 9.05 -3.98 -19.92
C LEU A 182 9.38 -5.07 -18.90
N ILE A 183 8.52 -5.27 -17.90
CA ILE A 183 8.75 -6.25 -16.85
C ILE A 183 8.64 -7.69 -17.39
N ASP A 184 7.72 -7.95 -18.33
CA ASP A 184 7.58 -9.24 -19.01
C ASP A 184 8.89 -9.63 -19.70
N GLY A 185 9.58 -8.68 -20.34
CA GLY A 185 10.90 -8.93 -20.94
C GLY A 185 11.95 -9.41 -19.92
N LEU A 186 11.85 -9.01 -18.64
CA LEU A 186 12.68 -9.53 -17.56
C LEU A 186 12.20 -10.92 -17.10
N LEU A 187 10.89 -11.09 -16.91
CA LEU A 187 10.29 -12.34 -16.46
C LEU A 187 10.51 -13.48 -17.46
N ASP A 188 10.57 -13.18 -18.76
CA ASP A 188 10.93 -14.11 -19.83
C ASP A 188 12.35 -14.66 -19.68
N ARG A 189 13.22 -14.00 -18.89
CA ARG A 189 14.56 -14.48 -18.56
C ARG A 189 14.60 -15.33 -17.28
N GLY A 190 13.50 -15.45 -16.55
CA GLY A 190 13.39 -16.25 -15.32
C GLY A 190 12.54 -17.51 -15.50
N ALA A 191 12.49 -18.34 -14.47
CA ALA A 191 11.69 -19.57 -14.44
C ALA A 191 10.37 -19.44 -13.66
N ALA A 192 9.78 -18.24 -13.63
CA ALA A 192 8.50 -18.01 -12.93
C ALA A 192 7.38 -18.85 -13.57
N ARG A 193 6.67 -19.65 -12.77
CA ARG A 193 5.58 -20.53 -13.24
C ARG A 193 4.30 -19.78 -13.56
N ARG A 194 4.07 -18.67 -12.85
CA ARG A 194 2.90 -17.78 -13.02
C ARG A 194 3.32 -16.32 -12.87
N ARG A 195 2.51 -15.43 -13.46
CA ARG A 195 2.70 -13.97 -13.42
C ARG A 195 1.43 -13.33 -12.89
N HIS A 196 1.48 -12.89 -11.65
CA HIS A 196 0.43 -12.11 -11.00
C HIS A 196 0.67 -10.63 -11.25
N ARG A 197 -0.42 -9.88 -11.46
CA ARG A 197 -0.36 -8.46 -11.78
C ARG A 197 -1.18 -7.66 -10.79
N GLN A 198 -0.68 -6.48 -10.46
CA GLN A 198 -1.41 -5.45 -9.74
C GLN A 198 -1.32 -4.14 -10.52
N ILE A 199 -2.41 -3.40 -10.62
CA ILE A 199 -2.39 -2.04 -11.18
C ILE A 199 -2.83 -1.09 -10.07
N VAL A 200 -2.03 -0.06 -9.82
CA VAL A 200 -2.31 0.97 -8.81
C VAL A 200 -2.58 2.29 -9.53
N LEU A 201 -3.82 2.76 -9.44
CA LEU A 201 -4.24 4.08 -9.90
C LEU A 201 -4.36 4.99 -8.69
N ASP A 202 -3.85 6.21 -8.80
CA ASP A 202 -3.69 7.13 -7.68
C ASP A 202 -3.84 8.56 -8.17
N ASP A 203 -4.75 9.32 -7.56
CA ASP A 203 -4.98 10.71 -7.92
C ASP A 203 -4.13 11.71 -7.10
N PHE A 204 -3.45 11.26 -6.05
CA PHE A 204 -2.70 12.14 -5.15
C PHE A 204 -1.51 12.80 -5.84
N PHE A 205 -0.79 12.05 -6.67
CA PHE A 205 0.40 12.54 -7.37
C PHE A 205 0.08 13.45 -8.55
N ASP A 206 -1.11 13.31 -9.12
CA ASP A 206 -1.60 14.19 -10.20
C ASP A 206 -2.26 15.46 -9.64
N ALA A 207 -2.64 15.46 -8.36
CA ALA A 207 -3.26 16.61 -7.72
C ALA A 207 -2.26 17.77 -7.54
N PRO A 208 -2.68 19.04 -7.72
CA PRO A 208 -1.81 20.21 -7.57
C PRO A 208 -1.50 20.57 -6.10
N VAL A 209 -1.57 19.60 -5.18
CA VAL A 209 -1.50 19.80 -3.72
C VAL A 209 -0.22 20.49 -3.27
N LEU A 210 0.91 20.13 -3.87
CA LEU A 210 2.19 20.73 -3.53
C LEU A 210 2.27 22.20 -3.96
N SER A 211 1.72 22.53 -5.13
CA SER A 211 1.69 23.91 -5.63
C SER A 211 0.73 24.80 -4.83
N LEU A 212 -0.37 24.23 -4.32
CA LEU A 212 -1.40 24.97 -3.58
C LEU A 212 -1.09 25.11 -2.09
N TYR A 213 -0.48 24.08 -1.49
CA TYR A 213 -0.35 23.98 -0.03
C TYR A 213 1.08 23.67 0.46
N GLY A 214 2.03 23.42 -0.43
CA GLY A 214 3.39 23.02 -0.05
C GLY A 214 4.09 24.01 0.87
N GLU A 215 4.03 25.32 0.54
CA GLU A 215 4.62 26.38 1.37
C GLU A 215 3.97 26.45 2.77
N GLU A 216 2.64 26.41 2.84
CA GLU A 216 1.89 26.42 4.11
C GLU A 216 2.24 25.19 4.97
N LEU A 217 2.42 24.04 4.32
CA LEU A 217 2.73 22.79 4.98
C LEU A 217 4.22 22.66 5.30
N GLY A 218 5.10 23.48 4.71
CA GLY A 218 6.55 23.34 4.80
C GLY A 218 7.02 22.04 4.16
N VAL A 219 6.52 21.74 2.97
CA VAL A 219 6.80 20.55 2.17
C VAL A 219 7.13 20.99 0.75
N SER A 220 8.26 20.54 0.22
CA SER A 220 8.77 20.81 -1.12
C SER A 220 8.76 19.58 -2.03
N THR A 221 8.66 18.37 -1.47
CA THR A 221 8.52 17.12 -2.25
C THR A 221 7.48 16.20 -1.61
N ILE A 222 6.80 15.44 -2.46
CA ILE A 222 5.97 14.30 -2.08
C ILE A 222 6.66 13.02 -2.59
N THR A 223 6.47 11.90 -1.90
CA THR A 223 7.13 10.63 -2.22
C THR A 223 6.11 9.51 -2.30
N ALA A 224 6.35 8.55 -3.20
CA ALA A 224 5.59 7.29 -3.33
C ALA A 224 6.18 6.19 -2.45
#